data_AF-B1AIM5-F1
#
_entry.id   AF-B1AIM5-F1
#
_cell.length_a   1.000
_cell.length_b   1.000
_cell.length_c   1.000
_cell.angle_alpha   90.00
_cell.angle_beta   90.00
_cell.angle_gamma   90.00
#
_symmetry.space_group_name_H-M   'P 1'
#
loop_
_entity.id
_entity.type
_entity.pdbx_description
1 polymer ?
#
loop_
_entity_poly.entity_id
_entity_poly.type
_entity_poly.pdbx_seq_one_letter_code
_entity_poly.pdbx_strand_id
1 'polypeptide(L)'
;MTNKVIQRNIHISHRKASLVIDLVRNKPVHEAIRILSNTPKKFAPIVLKLLNSAISNVQHNSKDMDPSKLYIYKIVANQGPTMKRTLPRAKGSADQLFKRTTHLEIVLSDDVNEREKELAAIKAKKSKKPLAVEPIAKVETKKVAKPSKVEIKPVEKDENVDPELLKREQQVLKVVEKTASQKEEETTETIMISTSPKNAQVLFDDLEKNVIFYKTTPINKVLRVLVYVTSPTKKVVGEFDLESVEIGAISSIWRKYSKQSVISKKEYDAYYEGKDKAHALVSKKAYKYRNPKDLSEYNMTKGPSGFQYLK
;
A
#
# COMPACT_ATOMS: atom_id res chain seq x y z
N MET A 1 -27.84 19.19 6.59
CA MET A 1 -28.06 19.25 8.06
C MET A 1 -27.73 17.90 8.65
N THR A 2 -27.30 17.83 9.92
CA THR A 2 -26.86 16.57 10.52
C THR A 2 -27.60 16.23 11.82
N ASN A 3 -28.12 15.01 11.94
CA ASN A 3 -28.66 14.48 13.20
C ASN A 3 -27.62 13.58 13.86
N LYS A 4 -27.24 13.88 15.11
CA LYS A 4 -26.23 13.12 15.86
C LYS A 4 -26.85 12.36 17.02
N VAL A 5 -26.57 11.07 17.10
CA VAL A 5 -26.97 10.19 18.21
C VAL A 5 -25.75 9.47 18.78
N ILE A 6 -25.68 9.39 20.11
CA ILE A 6 -24.55 8.81 20.82
C ILE A 6 -25.04 7.77 21.82
N GLN A 7 -24.42 6.59 21.83
CA GLN A 7 -24.56 5.59 22.88
C GLN A 7 -23.24 5.42 23.61
N ARG A 8 -23.24 5.65 24.93
CA ARG A 8 -22.05 5.58 25.78
C ARG A 8 -21.95 4.23 26.50
N ASN A 9 -20.75 3.90 26.95
CA ASN A 9 -20.41 2.74 27.80
C ASN A 9 -20.84 1.36 27.26
N ILE A 10 -20.73 1.11 25.96
CA ILE A 10 -20.98 -0.21 25.39
C ILE A 10 -19.83 -1.14 25.76
N HIS A 11 -20.12 -2.30 26.35
CA HIS A 11 -19.11 -3.24 26.88
C HIS A 11 -18.49 -4.14 25.79
N ILE A 12 -17.99 -3.52 24.71
CA ILE A 12 -17.29 -4.16 23.60
C ILE A 12 -16.05 -3.32 23.29
N SER A 13 -14.95 -3.94 22.86
CA SER A 13 -13.74 -3.20 22.52
C SER A 13 -13.90 -2.44 21.20
N HIS A 14 -13.29 -1.25 21.12
CA HIS A 14 -13.35 -0.39 19.92
C HIS A 14 -12.93 -1.13 18.65
N ARG A 15 -11.89 -1.98 18.74
CA ARG A 15 -11.41 -2.78 17.60
C ARG A 15 -12.48 -3.72 17.05
N LYS A 16 -13.22 -4.43 17.92
CA LYS A 16 -14.29 -5.34 17.50
C LYS A 16 -15.49 -4.56 16.95
N ALA A 17 -15.78 -3.40 17.51
CA ALA A 17 -16.82 -2.49 17.02
C ALA A 17 -16.50 -1.93 15.63
N SER A 18 -15.26 -1.51 15.38
CA SER A 18 -14.82 -0.98 14.07
C SER A 18 -15.10 -1.95 12.93
N LEU A 19 -14.85 -3.25 13.13
CA LEU A 19 -15.11 -4.28 12.10
C LEU A 19 -16.57 -4.39 11.64
N VAL A 20 -17.54 -3.90 12.43
CA VAL A 20 -18.95 -3.86 12.03
C VAL A 20 -19.28 -2.49 11.44
N ILE A 21 -18.77 -1.43 12.06
CA ILE A 21 -18.98 -0.05 11.60
C ILE A 21 -18.48 0.14 10.16
N ASP A 22 -17.34 -0.46 9.82
CA ASP A 22 -16.73 -0.35 8.49
C ASP A 22 -17.65 -0.89 7.38
N LEU A 23 -18.57 -1.81 7.69
CA LEU A 23 -19.53 -2.36 6.73
C LEU A 23 -20.63 -1.36 6.32
N VAL A 24 -20.94 -0.39 7.18
CA VAL A 24 -22.10 0.52 7.01
C VAL A 24 -21.71 1.99 6.83
N ARG A 25 -20.40 2.30 6.80
CA ARG A 25 -19.93 3.68 6.54
C ARG A 25 -20.41 4.17 5.17
N ASN A 26 -20.95 5.38 5.12
CA ASN A 26 -21.41 6.06 3.90
C ASN A 26 -22.48 5.28 3.10
N LYS A 27 -23.23 4.37 3.74
CA LYS A 27 -24.34 3.65 3.10
C LYS A 27 -25.68 4.35 3.38
N PRO A 28 -26.66 4.23 2.47
CA PRO A 28 -28.03 4.65 2.76
C PRO A 28 -28.59 3.84 3.93
N VAL A 29 -29.44 4.46 4.75
CA VAL A 29 -29.93 3.86 6.00
C VAL A 29 -30.62 2.51 5.77
N HIS A 30 -31.41 2.39 4.70
CA HIS A 30 -32.09 1.14 4.34
C HIS A 30 -31.12 -0.03 4.07
N GLU A 31 -30.04 0.24 3.34
CA GLU A 31 -29.02 -0.77 3.06
C GLU A 31 -28.25 -1.12 4.34
N ALA A 32 -27.92 -0.12 5.17
CA ALA A 32 -27.25 -0.34 6.44
C ALA A 32 -28.08 -1.24 7.38
N ILE A 33 -29.40 -1.04 7.46
CA ILE A 33 -30.30 -1.91 8.23
C ILE A 33 -30.21 -3.36 7.73
N ARG A 34 -30.29 -3.58 6.41
CA ARG A 34 -30.18 -4.93 5.80
C ARG A 34 -28.85 -5.61 6.15
N ILE A 35 -27.75 -4.88 6.05
CA ILE A 35 -26.41 -5.39 6.37
C ILE A 35 -26.31 -5.76 7.85
N LEU A 36 -26.77 -4.87 8.75
CA LEU A 36 -26.67 -5.09 10.19
C LEU A 36 -27.55 -6.27 10.65
N SER A 37 -28.72 -6.45 10.07
CA SER A 37 -29.61 -7.59 10.37
C SER A 37 -28.98 -8.94 10.00
N ASN A 38 -28.18 -8.99 8.94
CA ASN A 38 -27.55 -10.22 8.44
C ASN A 38 -26.10 -10.42 8.91
N THR A 39 -25.56 -9.51 9.72
CA THR A 39 -24.15 -9.60 10.17
C THR A 39 -24.05 -10.42 11.47
N PRO A 40 -23.36 -11.58 11.49
CA PRO A 40 -23.27 -12.46 12.66
C PRO A 40 -22.19 -11.98 13.66
N LYS A 41 -22.27 -10.72 14.11
CA LYS A 41 -21.35 -10.14 15.09
C LYS A 41 -22.13 -9.51 16.24
N LYS A 42 -21.69 -9.73 17.49
CA LYS A 42 -22.36 -9.20 18.71
C LYS A 42 -22.63 -7.69 18.68
N PHE A 43 -21.77 -6.92 18.01
CA PHE A 43 -21.93 -5.46 17.93
C PHE A 43 -23.04 -5.03 16.94
N ALA A 44 -23.36 -5.84 15.91
CA ALA A 44 -24.36 -5.51 14.88
C ALA A 44 -25.75 -5.16 15.42
N PRO A 45 -26.38 -5.96 16.31
CA PRO A 45 -27.69 -5.61 16.87
C PRO A 45 -27.66 -4.33 17.72
N ILE A 46 -26.52 -3.99 18.34
CA ILE A 46 -26.36 -2.76 19.11
C ILE A 46 -26.32 -1.54 18.17
N VAL A 47 -25.58 -1.64 17.05
CA VAL A 47 -25.58 -0.59 16.01
C VAL A 47 -26.97 -0.41 15.42
N LEU A 48 -27.67 -1.51 15.11
CA LEU A 48 -29.02 -1.48 14.55
C LEU A 48 -30.00 -0.76 15.49
N LYS A 49 -29.96 -1.07 16.78
CA LYS A 49 -30.78 -0.38 17.78
C LYS A 49 -30.52 1.12 17.82
N LEU A 50 -29.25 1.53 17.77
CA LEU A 50 -28.88 2.94 17.76
C LEU A 50 -29.27 3.65 16.46
N LEU A 51 -29.13 2.97 15.33
CA LEU A 51 -29.53 3.49 14.02
C LEU A 51 -31.04 3.73 13.97
N ASN A 52 -31.85 2.78 14.46
CA ASN A 52 -33.30 2.95 14.56
C ASN A 52 -33.67 4.13 15.47
N SER A 53 -32.98 4.30 16.61
CA SER A 53 -33.17 5.47 17.47
C SER A 53 -32.82 6.78 16.75
N ALA A 54 -31.79 6.79 15.89
CA ALA A 54 -31.44 7.96 15.10
C ALA A 54 -32.51 8.30 14.04
N ILE A 55 -33.07 7.28 13.38
CA ILE A 55 -34.19 7.47 12.44
C ILE A 55 -35.40 8.07 13.16
N SER A 56 -35.78 7.52 14.32
CA SER A 56 -36.89 8.05 15.13
C SER A 56 -36.64 9.48 15.60
N ASN A 57 -35.39 9.82 15.95
CA ASN A 57 -35.03 11.20 16.31
C ASN A 57 -35.19 12.16 15.13
N VAL A 58 -34.84 11.73 13.92
CA VAL A 58 -35.08 12.53 12.70
C VAL A 58 -36.57 12.72 12.49
N GLN A 59 -37.34 11.63 12.49
CA GLN A 59 -38.79 11.64 12.27
C GLN A 59 -39.57 12.54 13.25
N HIS A 60 -39.18 12.57 14.52
CA HIS A 60 -39.92 13.32 15.54
C HIS A 60 -39.37 14.73 15.81
N ASN A 61 -38.05 14.92 15.78
CA ASN A 61 -37.43 16.17 16.27
C ASN A 61 -36.86 17.05 15.16
N SER A 62 -36.59 16.50 13.98
CA SER A 62 -35.91 17.24 12.90
C SER A 62 -36.83 17.44 11.70
N LYS A 63 -37.56 18.56 11.67
CA LYS A 63 -38.56 18.87 10.62
C LYS A 63 -37.96 19.02 9.21
N ASP A 64 -36.66 19.30 9.11
CA ASP A 64 -36.01 19.65 7.84
C ASP A 64 -35.34 18.46 7.13
N MET A 65 -35.44 17.25 7.67
CA MET A 65 -34.83 16.04 7.09
C MET A 65 -35.87 15.03 6.64
N ASP A 66 -35.73 14.52 5.40
CA ASP A 66 -36.59 13.49 4.82
C ASP A 66 -36.10 12.10 5.24
N PRO A 67 -36.87 11.34 6.05
CA PRO A 67 -36.45 10.03 6.54
C PRO A 67 -36.17 9.02 5.41
N SER A 68 -36.70 9.24 4.21
CA SER A 68 -36.51 8.36 3.05
C SER A 68 -35.13 8.52 2.39
N LYS A 69 -34.48 9.67 2.57
CA LYS A 69 -33.21 10.04 1.91
C LYS A 69 -32.01 10.02 2.86
N LEU A 70 -32.20 9.58 4.10
CA LEU A 70 -31.14 9.50 5.09
C LEU A 70 -30.03 8.52 4.68
N TYR A 71 -28.80 8.95 4.90
CA TYR A 71 -27.62 8.10 4.83
C TYR A 71 -26.73 8.30 6.06
N ILE A 72 -25.85 7.32 6.32
CA ILE A 72 -24.89 7.39 7.41
C ILE A 72 -23.72 8.27 6.99
N TYR A 73 -23.79 9.56 7.30
CA TYR A 73 -22.72 10.54 7.05
C TYR A 73 -21.43 10.18 7.78
N LYS A 74 -21.56 9.83 9.06
CA LYS A 74 -20.42 9.46 9.90
C LYS A 74 -20.85 8.47 10.97
N ILE A 75 -20.05 7.42 11.13
CA ILE A 75 -20.22 6.46 12.21
C ILE A 75 -18.85 6.13 12.82
N VAL A 76 -18.72 6.26 14.13
CA VAL A 76 -17.44 6.10 14.83
C VAL A 76 -17.64 5.33 16.14
N ALA A 77 -16.76 4.36 16.41
CA ALA A 77 -16.60 3.74 17.73
C ALA A 77 -15.37 4.34 18.42
N ASN A 78 -15.61 5.30 19.31
CA ASN A 78 -14.58 5.86 20.16
C ASN A 78 -14.30 4.92 21.34
N GLN A 79 -13.05 4.94 21.82
CA GLN A 79 -12.68 4.20 23.03
C GLN A 79 -13.32 4.84 24.26
N GLY A 80 -14.02 4.05 25.06
CA GLY A 80 -14.57 4.47 26.34
C GLY A 80 -13.64 4.14 27.53
N PRO A 81 -14.08 4.43 28.77
CA PRO A 81 -13.34 4.10 29.97
C PRO A 81 -13.02 2.60 30.00
N THR A 82 -11.77 2.28 30.32
CA THR A 82 -11.28 0.90 30.36
C THR A 82 -11.09 0.47 31.80
N MET A 83 -11.80 -0.56 32.21
CA MET A 83 -11.71 -1.06 33.57
C MET A 83 -10.55 -2.07 33.68
N LYS A 84 -9.64 -1.81 34.63
CA LYS A 84 -8.48 -2.66 34.91
C LYS A 84 -8.87 -3.74 35.91
N ARG A 85 -8.62 -5.01 35.59
CA ARG A 85 -8.82 -6.18 36.45
C ARG A 85 -7.51 -6.95 36.52
N THR A 86 -7.24 -7.64 37.62
CA THR A 86 -6.09 -8.54 37.71
C THR A 86 -6.45 -9.92 37.14
N LEU A 87 -5.51 -10.57 36.46
CA LEU A 87 -5.64 -11.92 35.95
C LEU A 87 -4.50 -12.75 36.57
N PRO A 88 -4.80 -13.69 37.50
CA PRO A 88 -3.77 -14.49 38.15
C PRO A 88 -3.04 -15.39 37.13
N ARG A 89 -1.72 -15.55 37.32
CA ARG A 89 -0.85 -16.43 36.53
C ARG A 89 -0.03 -17.34 37.46
N ALA A 90 0.70 -18.29 36.86
CA ALA A 90 1.56 -19.21 37.60
C ALA A 90 2.70 -18.46 38.34
N LYS A 91 3.24 -19.09 39.39
CA LYS A 91 4.38 -18.61 40.20
C LYS A 91 4.14 -17.24 40.88
N GLY A 92 2.92 -16.98 41.35
CA GLY A 92 2.60 -15.73 42.07
C GLY A 92 2.51 -14.48 41.17
N SER A 93 2.62 -14.63 39.85
CA SER A 93 2.51 -13.52 38.90
C SER A 93 1.05 -13.13 38.64
N ALA A 94 0.81 -11.88 38.28
CA ALA A 94 -0.51 -11.40 37.86
C ALA A 94 -0.37 -10.48 36.64
N ASP A 95 -1.19 -10.74 35.63
CA ASP A 95 -1.33 -9.87 34.46
C ASP A 95 -2.48 -8.86 34.66
N GLN A 96 -2.51 -7.81 33.85
CA GLN A 96 -3.64 -6.88 33.80
C GLN A 96 -4.62 -7.28 32.69
N LEU A 97 -5.86 -7.56 33.07
CA LEU A 97 -6.98 -7.75 32.15
C LEU A 97 -7.76 -6.44 31.99
N PHE A 98 -7.84 -5.94 30.76
CA PHE A 98 -8.58 -4.72 30.43
C PHE A 98 -9.98 -5.01 29.89
N LYS A 99 -11.01 -4.69 30.66
CA LYS A 99 -12.41 -4.70 30.21
C LYS A 99 -12.71 -3.36 29.53
N ARG A 100 -12.53 -3.32 28.21
CA ARG A 100 -12.68 -2.12 27.38
C ARG A 100 -14.15 -1.85 27.07
N THR A 101 -14.54 -0.58 27.10
CA THR A 101 -15.84 -0.11 26.62
C THR A 101 -15.68 0.79 25.40
N THR A 102 -16.79 1.07 24.71
CA THR A 102 -16.87 1.96 23.55
C THR A 102 -17.97 3.00 23.69
N HIS A 103 -17.79 4.11 22.99
CA HIS A 103 -18.84 5.08 22.73
C HIS A 103 -19.11 5.07 21.23
N LEU A 104 -20.36 4.78 20.85
CA LEU A 104 -20.78 4.75 19.47
C LEU A 104 -21.44 6.09 19.14
N GLU A 105 -20.96 6.74 18.09
CA GLU A 105 -21.54 7.96 17.53
C GLU A 105 -22.04 7.66 16.11
N ILE A 106 -23.31 7.94 15.84
CA ILE A 106 -23.92 7.93 14.49
C ILE A 106 -24.34 9.36 14.16
N VAL A 107 -23.99 9.79 12.95
CA VAL A 107 -24.45 11.04 12.36
C VAL A 107 -25.12 10.72 11.04
N LEU A 108 -26.38 11.14 10.93
CA LEU A 108 -27.18 11.03 9.71
C LEU A 108 -27.24 12.38 8.99
N SER A 109 -27.35 12.34 7.67
CA SER A 109 -27.59 13.48 6.80
C SER A 109 -28.43 13.03 5.60
N ASP A 110 -29.03 13.98 4.89
CA ASP A 110 -29.81 13.74 3.66
C ASP A 110 -29.02 14.12 2.39
N ASP A 111 -28.06 15.04 2.49
CA ASP A 111 -27.27 15.47 1.33
C ASP A 111 -26.06 14.56 1.13
N VAL A 112 -26.14 13.67 0.15
CA VAL A 112 -25.08 12.71 -0.24
C VAL A 112 -23.75 13.41 -0.51
N ASN A 113 -23.77 14.65 -1.00
CA ASN A 113 -22.58 15.38 -1.41
C ASN A 113 -21.84 16.05 -0.23
N GLU A 114 -22.45 16.17 0.96
CA GLU A 114 -21.81 16.78 2.14
C GLU A 114 -20.50 16.06 2.49
N ARG A 115 -20.46 14.73 2.33
CA ARG A 115 -19.28 13.92 2.65
C ARG A 115 -18.13 14.15 1.68
N GLU A 116 -18.43 14.23 0.38
CA GLU A 116 -17.43 14.49 -0.65
C GLU A 116 -16.81 15.89 -0.50
N LYS A 117 -17.65 16.90 -0.21
CA LYS A 117 -17.22 18.26 0.08
C LYS A 117 -16.28 18.31 1.29
N GLU A 118 -16.60 17.60 2.37
CA GLU A 118 -15.74 17.51 3.57
C GLU A 118 -14.39 16.85 3.24
N LEU A 119 -14.40 15.74 2.49
CA LEU A 119 -13.17 15.05 2.07
C LEU A 119 -12.30 15.92 1.16
N ALA A 120 -12.90 16.67 0.23
CA ALA A 120 -12.21 17.62 -0.63
C ALA A 120 -11.57 18.75 0.20
N ALA A 121 -12.30 19.29 1.19
CA ALA A 121 -11.78 20.31 2.10
C ALA A 121 -10.60 19.80 2.96
N ILE A 122 -10.66 18.55 3.44
CA ILE A 122 -9.56 17.92 4.18
C ILE A 122 -8.33 17.73 3.28
N LYS A 123 -8.52 17.27 2.03
CA LYS A 123 -7.43 17.12 1.05
C LYS A 123 -6.78 18.47 0.75
N ALA A 124 -7.56 19.54 0.55
CA ALA A 124 -7.06 20.88 0.30
C ALA A 124 -6.30 21.48 1.52
N LYS A 125 -6.73 21.19 2.75
CA LYS A 125 -5.99 21.58 3.97
C LYS A 125 -4.67 20.82 4.09
N LYS A 126 -4.64 19.54 3.69
CA LYS A 126 -3.43 18.71 3.76
C LYS A 126 -2.37 19.14 2.73
N SER A 127 -2.77 19.55 1.53
CA SER A 127 -1.83 20.09 0.52
C SER A 127 -1.26 21.46 0.90
N LYS A 128 -1.99 22.29 1.66
CA LYS A 128 -1.53 23.60 2.14
C LYS A 128 -0.66 23.55 3.40
N LYS A 129 -0.44 22.39 4.04
CA LYS A 129 0.39 22.30 5.24
C LYS A 129 1.86 22.18 4.85
N PRO A 130 2.71 23.20 5.07
CA PRO A 130 4.13 23.11 4.78
C PRO A 130 4.80 22.07 5.68
N LEU A 131 5.73 21.30 5.11
CA LEU A 131 6.66 20.43 5.82
C LEU A 131 7.63 21.30 6.65
N ALA A 132 7.15 21.85 7.76
CA ALA A 132 8.00 22.46 8.78
C ALA A 132 8.31 21.40 9.83
N VAL A 133 9.38 20.65 9.60
CA VAL A 133 10.12 19.98 10.67
C VAL A 133 11.46 20.70 10.73
N GLU A 134 11.55 21.70 11.59
CA GLU A 134 12.84 22.21 12.03
C GLU A 134 13.50 21.11 12.87
N PRO A 135 14.74 20.68 12.54
CA PRO A 135 15.47 19.79 13.40
C PRO A 135 15.90 20.57 14.64
N ILE A 136 15.35 20.15 15.79
CA ILE A 136 15.79 20.53 17.13
C ILE A 136 17.32 20.43 17.19
N ALA A 137 17.97 21.57 17.45
CA ALA A 137 19.40 21.64 17.72
C ALA A 137 19.72 20.79 18.97
N LYS A 138 20.33 19.62 18.74
CA LYS A 138 21.02 18.88 19.80
C LYS A 138 22.49 19.27 19.78
N VAL A 139 22.84 19.98 20.85
CA VAL A 139 24.08 19.96 21.63
C VAL A 139 25.16 18.98 21.13
N GLU A 140 26.34 19.57 20.97
CA GLU A 140 27.60 19.01 20.52
C GLU A 140 28.02 17.73 21.28
N THR A 141 28.25 16.64 20.54
CA THR A 141 29.25 15.64 20.91
C THR A 141 30.15 15.32 19.71
N LYS A 142 31.43 15.62 19.94
CA LYS A 142 32.67 15.36 19.20
C LYS A 142 32.65 14.34 18.04
N LYS A 143 33.00 14.88 16.86
CA LYS A 143 33.82 14.38 15.74
C LYS A 143 34.27 12.90 15.78
N VAL A 144 33.80 12.11 14.79
CA VAL A 144 34.63 11.18 13.98
C VAL A 144 34.12 11.19 12.52
N ALA A 145 35.07 11.35 11.60
CA ALA A 145 35.10 11.32 10.13
C ALA A 145 33.83 11.04 9.27
N LYS A 146 33.69 11.85 8.21
CA LYS A 146 32.72 11.79 7.10
C LYS A 146 33.45 11.37 5.81
N PRO A 147 32.83 10.63 4.87
CA PRO A 147 33.25 10.70 3.48
C PRO A 147 32.17 11.35 2.59
N SER A 148 32.62 12.39 1.88
CA SER A 148 32.20 12.93 0.57
C SER A 148 30.80 12.62 0.03
N LYS A 149 30.00 13.68 -0.09
CA LYS A 149 28.83 13.76 -0.99
C LYS A 149 29.33 14.00 -2.41
N VAL A 150 29.10 13.05 -3.31
CA VAL A 150 29.28 13.24 -4.76
C VAL A 150 28.10 14.07 -5.26
N GLU A 151 28.37 15.25 -5.77
CA GLU A 151 27.40 16.10 -6.48
C GLU A 151 27.24 15.57 -7.91
N ILE A 152 26.02 15.18 -8.26
CA ILE A 152 25.65 14.91 -9.65
C ILE A 152 25.22 16.25 -10.24
N LYS A 153 26.01 16.76 -11.19
CA LYS A 153 25.65 17.91 -12.03
C LYS A 153 24.46 17.53 -12.91
N PRO A 154 23.48 18.42 -13.16
CA PRO A 154 22.41 18.15 -14.11
C PRO A 154 23.00 18.10 -15.52
N VAL A 155 22.81 16.98 -16.22
CA VAL A 155 23.24 16.79 -17.61
C VAL A 155 22.29 17.57 -18.53
N GLU A 156 22.90 18.21 -19.52
CA GLU A 156 22.33 19.09 -20.54
C GLU A 156 21.28 18.38 -21.41
N LYS A 157 20.41 19.17 -22.05
CA LYS A 157 19.31 18.70 -22.89
C LYS A 157 19.85 18.09 -24.18
N ASP A 158 20.09 16.78 -24.19
CA ASP A 158 20.47 16.05 -25.41
C ASP A 158 19.26 15.84 -26.34
N GLU A 159 19.36 16.41 -27.53
CA GLU A 159 18.37 16.53 -28.61
C GLU A 159 18.19 15.28 -29.49
N ASN A 160 18.54 14.08 -29.02
CA ASN A 160 18.29 12.84 -29.78
C ASN A 160 17.79 11.70 -28.86
N VAL A 161 16.50 11.73 -28.54
CA VAL A 161 15.87 10.77 -27.61
C VAL A 161 15.16 9.70 -28.43
N ASP A 162 15.41 8.42 -28.11
CA ASP A 162 14.65 7.30 -28.69
C ASP A 162 13.14 7.53 -28.45
N PRO A 163 12.31 7.68 -29.50
CA PRO A 163 10.89 7.98 -29.36
C PRO A 163 10.14 6.90 -28.57
N GLU A 164 10.68 5.68 -28.53
CA GLU A 164 10.11 4.61 -27.74
C GLU A 164 10.26 4.86 -26.23
N LEU A 165 11.41 5.36 -25.80
CA LEU A 165 11.67 5.68 -24.39
C LEU A 165 10.69 6.75 -23.87
N LEU A 166 10.43 7.78 -24.67
CA LEU A 166 9.47 8.84 -24.32
C LEU A 166 8.04 8.29 -24.15
N LYS A 167 7.60 7.39 -25.04
CA LYS A 167 6.26 6.77 -24.95
C LYS A 167 6.11 5.96 -23.67
N ARG A 168 7.15 5.22 -23.29
CA ARG A 168 7.09 4.36 -22.09
C ARG A 168 7.23 5.17 -20.80
N GLU A 169 8.06 6.22 -20.79
CA GLU A 169 8.11 7.18 -19.68
C GLU A 169 6.76 7.88 -19.43
N GLN A 170 5.95 8.11 -20.47
CA GLN A 170 4.63 8.74 -20.32
C GLN A 170 3.53 7.75 -19.90
N GLN A 171 3.74 6.43 -20.07
CA GLN A 171 2.72 5.44 -19.75
C GLN A 171 2.47 5.37 -18.24
N VAL A 172 1.21 5.51 -17.85
CA VAL A 172 0.75 5.39 -16.46
C VAL A 172 0.33 3.95 -16.22
N LEU A 173 1.05 3.25 -15.35
CA LEU A 173 0.76 1.88 -14.93
C LEU A 173 0.38 1.87 -13.45
N LYS A 174 -0.58 1.02 -13.07
CA LYS A 174 -1.05 0.85 -11.70
C LYS A 174 -0.97 -0.61 -11.29
N VAL A 175 -0.86 -0.87 -9.98
CA VAL A 175 -0.89 -2.23 -9.45
C VAL A 175 -2.25 -2.87 -9.67
N VAL A 176 -2.26 -4.12 -10.15
CA VAL A 176 -3.47 -4.94 -10.19
C VAL A 176 -3.78 -5.42 -8.77
N GLU A 177 -4.91 -4.95 -8.22
CA GLU A 177 -5.44 -5.45 -6.97
C GLU A 177 -6.00 -6.87 -7.18
N LYS A 178 -5.40 -7.86 -6.51
CA LYS A 178 -5.89 -9.24 -6.52
C LYS A 178 -7.23 -9.33 -5.77
N THR A 179 -8.32 -9.00 -6.43
CA THR A 179 -9.67 -9.24 -5.91
C THR A 179 -10.02 -10.71 -6.16
N ALA A 180 -10.44 -11.44 -5.12
CA ALA A 180 -10.57 -12.90 -5.10
C ALA A 180 -11.69 -13.49 -6.02
N SER A 181 -12.24 -12.70 -6.95
CA SER A 181 -13.47 -13.00 -7.69
C SER A 181 -13.32 -13.06 -9.21
N GLN A 182 -12.13 -12.89 -9.78
CA GLN A 182 -11.92 -12.98 -11.24
C GLN A 182 -10.81 -13.99 -11.55
N LYS A 183 -11.22 -15.18 -12.00
CA LYS A 183 -10.38 -16.22 -12.63
C LYS A 183 -10.23 -15.99 -14.15
N GLU A 184 -10.38 -14.76 -14.61
CA GLU A 184 -10.07 -14.42 -16.00
C GLU A 184 -8.57 -14.17 -16.10
N GLU A 185 -7.95 -14.81 -17.08
CA GLU A 185 -6.54 -14.65 -17.46
C GLU A 185 -6.31 -13.22 -17.97
N GLU A 186 -6.33 -12.24 -17.07
CA GLU A 186 -5.90 -10.90 -17.42
C GLU A 186 -4.41 -10.96 -17.75
N THR A 187 -4.10 -10.83 -19.05
CA THR A 187 -2.75 -10.80 -19.60
C THR A 187 -2.02 -9.56 -19.12
N THR A 188 -1.51 -9.64 -17.90
CA THR A 188 -0.64 -8.63 -17.30
C THR A 188 0.75 -8.83 -17.86
N GLU A 189 1.04 -8.10 -18.93
CA GLU A 189 2.32 -8.21 -19.65
C GLU A 189 3.46 -7.50 -18.93
N THR A 190 3.16 -6.68 -17.92
CA THR A 190 4.15 -5.84 -17.24
C THR A 190 4.26 -6.20 -15.76
N ILE A 191 5.51 -6.41 -15.30
CA ILE A 191 5.82 -6.60 -13.88
C ILE A 191 6.78 -5.53 -13.38
N MET A 192 6.75 -5.27 -12.08
CA MET A 192 7.79 -4.51 -11.37
C MET A 192 8.64 -5.46 -10.53
N ILE A 193 9.95 -5.26 -10.57
CA ILE A 193 10.94 -5.96 -9.76
C ILE A 193 11.74 -4.97 -8.91
N SER A 194 12.26 -5.42 -7.77
CA SER A 194 13.17 -4.65 -6.93
C SER A 194 14.61 -5.12 -7.09
N THR A 195 15.55 -4.19 -7.29
CA THR A 195 16.98 -4.49 -7.38
C THR A 195 17.82 -3.56 -6.48
N SER A 196 19.07 -3.93 -6.23
CA SER A 196 20.03 -3.09 -5.52
C SER A 196 20.54 -1.97 -6.43
N PRO A 197 20.97 -0.81 -5.88
CA PRO A 197 21.56 0.27 -6.69
C PRO A 197 22.74 -0.18 -7.54
N LYS A 198 23.63 -1.02 -6.98
CA LYS A 198 24.78 -1.60 -7.69
C LYS A 198 24.35 -2.41 -8.91
N ASN A 199 23.35 -3.28 -8.72
CA ASN A 199 22.86 -4.16 -9.78
C ASN A 199 22.11 -3.36 -10.87
N ALA A 200 21.31 -2.37 -10.48
CA ALA A 200 20.64 -1.50 -11.45
C ALA A 200 21.66 -0.74 -12.31
N GLN A 201 22.73 -0.24 -11.70
CA GLN A 201 23.77 0.49 -12.43
C GLN A 201 24.40 -0.40 -13.51
N VAL A 202 24.83 -1.61 -13.13
CA VAL A 202 25.41 -2.58 -14.07
C VAL A 202 24.43 -2.95 -15.19
N LEU A 203 23.16 -3.18 -14.86
CA LEU A 203 22.13 -3.54 -15.84
C LEU A 203 21.90 -2.46 -16.91
N PHE A 204 21.93 -1.18 -16.51
CA PHE A 204 21.62 -0.08 -17.43
C PHE A 204 22.86 0.53 -18.10
N ASP A 205 24.04 0.42 -17.48
CA ASP A 205 25.28 1.02 -17.99
C ASP A 205 26.09 0.01 -18.85
N ASP A 206 26.00 -1.30 -18.60
CA ASP A 206 26.72 -2.34 -19.33
C ASP A 206 25.77 -3.20 -20.18
N LEU A 207 25.84 -3.04 -21.50
CA LEU A 207 24.99 -3.74 -22.47
C LEU A 207 25.22 -5.27 -22.49
N GLU A 208 26.39 -5.74 -22.06
CA GLU A 208 26.68 -7.17 -21.99
C GLU A 208 26.00 -7.85 -20.78
N LYS A 209 25.57 -7.07 -19.79
CA LYS A 209 25.02 -7.56 -18.51
C LYS A 209 23.51 -7.59 -18.54
N ASN A 210 22.97 -8.45 -19.39
CA ASN A 210 21.55 -8.49 -19.70
C ASN A 210 20.78 -9.58 -18.91
N VAL A 211 21.34 -10.15 -17.84
CA VAL A 211 20.68 -11.25 -17.08
C VAL A 211 20.50 -10.93 -15.59
N ILE A 212 19.25 -11.04 -15.14
CA ILE A 212 18.84 -10.89 -13.74
C ILE A 212 18.32 -12.22 -13.20
N PHE A 213 18.73 -12.58 -11.99
CA PHE A 213 18.35 -13.83 -11.35
C PHE A 213 17.24 -13.67 -10.32
N TYR A 214 16.27 -14.59 -10.33
CA TYR A 214 15.10 -14.60 -9.44
C TYR A 214 14.81 -15.98 -8.85
N LYS A 215 14.19 -16.00 -7.67
CA LYS A 215 13.78 -17.26 -6.98
C LYS A 215 12.48 -17.86 -7.50
N THR A 216 11.71 -17.11 -8.28
CA THR A 216 10.38 -17.52 -8.76
C THR A 216 10.10 -16.84 -10.09
N THR A 217 9.40 -17.52 -10.98
CA THR A 217 8.96 -16.96 -12.27
C THR A 217 7.56 -16.35 -12.16
N PRO A 218 7.27 -15.33 -12.98
CA PRO A 218 5.90 -14.95 -13.27
C PRO A 218 5.11 -16.15 -13.80
N ILE A 219 3.84 -16.22 -13.41
CA ILE A 219 2.87 -17.21 -13.91
C ILE A 219 2.39 -16.79 -15.29
N ASN A 220 2.15 -15.49 -15.46
CA ASN A 220 1.67 -14.91 -16.70
C ASN A 220 2.83 -14.63 -17.65
N LYS A 221 2.51 -14.56 -18.95
CA LYS A 221 3.47 -14.10 -19.96
C LYS A 221 3.81 -12.64 -19.70
N VAL A 222 5.08 -12.37 -19.46
CA VAL A 222 5.60 -11.01 -19.22
C VAL A 222 6.41 -10.58 -20.43
N LEU A 223 6.14 -9.39 -20.95
CA LEU A 223 6.90 -8.75 -22.02
C LEU A 223 7.82 -7.65 -21.47
N ARG A 224 7.39 -6.98 -20.40
CA ARG A 224 8.06 -5.77 -19.88
C ARG A 224 8.31 -5.87 -18.38
N VAL A 225 9.48 -5.42 -17.95
CA VAL A 225 9.90 -5.44 -16.56
C VAL A 225 10.36 -4.06 -16.10
N LEU A 226 9.64 -3.43 -15.18
CA LEU A 226 10.03 -2.20 -14.51
C LEU A 226 11.00 -2.48 -13.37
N VAL A 227 12.05 -1.68 -13.26
CA VAL A 227 13.12 -1.85 -12.29
C VAL A 227 13.03 -0.76 -11.21
N TYR A 228 12.56 -1.15 -10.04
CA TYR A 228 12.62 -0.35 -8.83
C TYR A 228 13.95 -0.54 -8.13
N VAL A 229 14.65 0.56 -7.83
CA VAL A 229 15.91 0.54 -7.10
C VAL A 229 15.64 0.78 -5.62
N THR A 230 16.15 -0.12 -4.79
CA THR A 230 16.03 -0.05 -3.33
C THR A 230 16.84 1.12 -2.75
N SER A 231 16.90 1.21 -1.41
CA SER A 231 17.66 2.27 -0.73
C SER A 231 19.12 2.33 -1.19
N PRO A 232 19.72 3.53 -1.36
CA PRO A 232 19.19 4.84 -0.99
C PRO A 232 18.31 5.51 -2.08
N THR A 233 18.27 5.00 -3.30
CA THR A 233 17.59 5.63 -4.44
C THR A 233 16.08 5.65 -4.29
N LYS A 234 15.46 4.52 -3.93
CA LYS A 234 14.01 4.36 -3.71
C LYS A 234 13.11 4.89 -4.84
N LYS A 235 13.51 4.68 -6.09
CA LYS A 235 12.77 5.12 -7.28
C LYS A 235 12.76 4.04 -8.36
N VAL A 236 11.78 4.10 -9.26
CA VAL A 236 11.77 3.33 -10.50
C VAL A 236 12.69 4.04 -11.49
N VAL A 237 13.80 3.40 -11.84
CA VAL A 237 14.90 4.02 -12.61
C VAL A 237 14.79 3.70 -14.11
N GLY A 238 14.06 2.66 -14.48
CA GLY A 238 13.94 2.25 -15.87
C GLY A 238 13.16 0.96 -16.01
N GLU A 239 13.22 0.39 -17.19
CA GLU A 239 12.57 -0.87 -17.54
C GLU A 239 13.37 -1.61 -18.61
N PHE A 240 13.05 -2.87 -18.84
CA PHE A 240 13.61 -3.63 -19.94
C PHE A 240 12.57 -4.58 -20.55
N ASP A 241 12.78 -4.90 -21.82
CA ASP A 241 12.01 -5.91 -22.53
C ASP A 241 12.56 -7.29 -22.20
N LEU A 242 11.68 -8.21 -21.82
CA LEU A 242 12.04 -9.58 -21.47
C LEU A 242 12.10 -10.43 -22.74
N GLU A 243 13.26 -11.04 -23.01
CA GLU A 243 13.46 -11.94 -24.15
C GLU A 243 12.96 -13.35 -23.83
N SER A 244 13.47 -13.91 -22.73
CA SER A 244 13.14 -15.26 -22.29
C SER A 244 13.35 -15.42 -20.79
N VAL A 245 12.69 -16.43 -20.24
CA VAL A 245 12.84 -16.84 -18.84
C VAL A 245 13.34 -18.27 -18.83
N GLU A 246 14.57 -18.47 -18.39
CA GLU A 246 15.15 -19.80 -18.29
C GLU A 246 15.09 -20.33 -16.87
N ILE A 247 14.70 -21.60 -16.74
CA ILE A 247 14.58 -22.30 -15.47
C ILE A 247 15.50 -23.52 -15.51
N GLY A 248 16.34 -23.68 -14.51
CA GLY A 248 17.25 -24.82 -14.47
C GLY A 248 17.93 -24.99 -13.12
N ALA A 249 18.80 -26.00 -13.04
CA ALA A 249 19.65 -26.21 -11.88
C ALA A 249 20.60 -25.01 -11.68
N ILE A 250 20.86 -24.64 -10.44
CA ILE A 250 21.67 -23.45 -10.07
C ILE A 250 23.05 -23.46 -10.75
N SER A 251 23.69 -24.63 -10.81
CA SER A 251 25.00 -24.82 -11.44
C SER A 251 24.94 -24.64 -12.95
N SER A 252 23.91 -25.16 -13.61
CA SER A 252 23.71 -25.07 -15.06
C SER A 252 23.40 -23.63 -15.49
N ILE A 253 22.50 -22.96 -14.77
CA ILE A 253 22.12 -21.56 -15.04
C ILE A 253 23.33 -20.64 -14.86
N TRP A 254 24.10 -20.82 -13.79
CA TRP A 254 25.32 -20.04 -13.58
C TRP A 254 26.35 -20.27 -14.68
N ARG A 255 26.58 -21.52 -15.07
CA ARG A 255 27.53 -21.86 -16.14
C ARG A 255 27.16 -21.17 -17.46
N LYS A 256 25.87 -21.12 -17.79
CA LYS A 256 25.36 -20.51 -19.02
C LYS A 256 25.43 -18.97 -18.99
N TYR A 257 25.01 -18.35 -17.88
CA TYR A 257 24.79 -16.90 -17.81
C TYR A 257 25.79 -16.12 -16.94
N SER A 258 26.82 -16.77 -16.39
CA SER A 258 27.81 -16.10 -15.52
C SER A 258 28.44 -14.86 -16.15
N LYS A 259 28.74 -14.88 -17.45
CA LYS A 259 29.34 -13.74 -18.16
C LYS A 259 28.38 -12.55 -18.30
N GLN A 260 27.09 -12.82 -18.49
CA GLN A 260 26.04 -11.81 -18.69
C GLN A 260 25.35 -11.39 -17.38
N SER A 261 25.76 -11.97 -16.26
CA SER A 261 25.12 -11.72 -14.97
C SER A 261 25.45 -10.34 -14.42
N VAL A 262 24.42 -9.68 -13.91
CA VAL A 262 24.53 -8.43 -13.13
C VAL A 262 25.17 -8.63 -11.76
N ILE A 263 25.23 -9.86 -11.23
CA ILE A 263 25.75 -10.17 -9.89
C ILE A 263 27.02 -11.03 -9.94
N SER A 264 27.85 -10.91 -8.91
CA SER A 264 29.04 -11.74 -8.74
C SER A 264 28.68 -13.18 -8.34
N LYS A 265 29.61 -14.13 -8.55
CA LYS A 265 29.43 -15.53 -8.14
C LYS A 265 29.11 -15.67 -6.65
N LYS A 266 29.82 -14.92 -5.80
CA LYS A 266 29.59 -14.91 -4.36
C LYS A 266 28.17 -14.45 -3.99
N GLU A 267 27.68 -13.40 -4.64
CA GLU A 267 26.31 -12.89 -4.44
C GLU A 267 25.26 -13.90 -4.96
N TYR A 268 25.54 -14.56 -6.08
CA TYR A 268 24.67 -15.58 -6.65
C TYR A 268 24.52 -16.81 -5.74
N ASP A 269 25.64 -17.35 -5.25
CA ASP A 269 25.63 -18.53 -4.38
C ASP A 269 24.91 -18.23 -3.04
N ALA A 270 25.16 -17.04 -2.47
CA ALA A 270 24.44 -16.58 -1.27
C ALA A 270 22.95 -16.36 -1.54
N TYR A 271 22.58 -15.86 -2.73
CA TYR A 271 21.18 -15.64 -3.06
C TYR A 271 20.38 -16.94 -3.18
N TYR A 272 21.00 -17.99 -3.72
CA TYR A 272 20.37 -19.31 -3.94
C TYR A 272 20.69 -20.37 -2.88
N GLU A 273 21.26 -19.98 -1.74
CA GLU A 273 21.52 -20.89 -0.64
C GLU A 273 20.24 -21.66 -0.23
N GLY A 274 20.33 -23.00 -0.23
CA GLY A 274 19.21 -23.90 0.09
C GLY A 274 18.12 -24.00 -0.98
N LYS A 275 18.40 -23.62 -2.23
CA LYS A 275 17.51 -23.85 -3.38
C LYS A 275 18.14 -24.86 -4.35
N ASP A 276 17.32 -25.48 -5.18
CA ASP A 276 17.78 -26.42 -6.22
C ASP A 276 17.73 -25.81 -7.62
N LYS A 277 16.80 -24.87 -7.82
CA LYS A 277 16.50 -24.24 -9.11
C LYS A 277 16.75 -22.74 -9.07
N ALA A 278 17.28 -22.22 -10.15
CA ALA A 278 17.43 -20.79 -10.43
C ALA A 278 16.58 -20.40 -11.62
N HIS A 279 16.13 -19.15 -11.63
CA HIS A 279 15.41 -18.56 -12.74
C HIS A 279 16.19 -17.36 -13.27
N ALA A 280 16.49 -17.36 -14.57
CA ALA A 280 17.20 -16.29 -15.25
C ALA A 280 16.22 -15.52 -16.15
N LEU A 281 16.11 -14.21 -15.89
CA LEU A 281 15.40 -13.27 -16.75
C LEU A 281 16.43 -12.67 -17.70
N VAL A 282 16.29 -12.97 -19.00
CA VAL A 282 17.17 -12.43 -20.04
C VAL A 282 16.50 -11.18 -20.64
N SER A 283 17.15 -10.03 -20.54
CA SER A 283 16.66 -8.79 -21.12
C SER A 283 17.12 -8.64 -22.57
N LYS A 284 16.19 -8.25 -23.44
CA LYS A 284 16.46 -7.93 -24.84
C LYS A 284 17.06 -6.52 -25.01
N LYS A 285 16.39 -5.52 -24.44
CA LYS A 285 16.79 -4.10 -24.48
C LYS A 285 16.36 -3.41 -23.19
N ALA A 286 17.27 -2.66 -22.59
CA ALA A 286 17.04 -1.90 -21.36
C ALA A 286 16.91 -0.41 -21.67
N TYR A 287 15.98 0.24 -20.99
CA TYR A 287 15.63 1.65 -21.12
C TYR A 287 15.77 2.32 -19.75
N LYS A 288 16.75 3.21 -19.61
CA LYS A 288 17.00 3.98 -18.39
C LYS A 288 16.21 5.28 -18.45
N TYR A 289 15.33 5.52 -17.48
CA TYR A 289 14.53 6.73 -17.44
C TYR A 289 15.39 7.96 -17.15
N ARG A 290 15.07 9.06 -17.82
CA ARG A 290 15.66 10.39 -17.60
C ARG A 290 15.31 10.90 -16.21
N ASN A 291 14.04 10.76 -15.84
CA ASN A 291 13.51 11.16 -14.56
C ASN A 291 12.98 9.92 -13.81
N PRO A 292 13.72 9.40 -12.82
CA PRO A 292 13.26 8.28 -12.02
C PRO A 292 11.95 8.61 -11.29
N LYS A 293 10.98 7.69 -11.38
CA LYS A 293 9.61 7.84 -10.87
C LYS A 293 9.48 7.36 -9.42
N ASP A 294 8.56 7.94 -8.68
CA ASP A 294 8.27 7.51 -7.31
C ASP A 294 7.28 6.34 -7.28
N LEU A 295 7.41 5.45 -6.28
CA LEU A 295 6.50 4.30 -6.12
C LEU A 295 5.03 4.70 -5.94
N SER A 296 4.78 5.91 -5.45
CA SER A 296 3.43 6.44 -5.26
C SER A 296 2.65 6.56 -6.57
N GLU A 297 3.33 6.75 -7.71
CA GLU A 297 2.67 6.81 -9.02
C GLU A 297 2.01 5.48 -9.41
N TYR A 298 2.55 4.37 -8.89
CA TYR A 298 2.06 3.01 -9.14
C TYR A 298 1.08 2.53 -8.07
N ASN A 299 0.62 3.41 -7.15
CA ASN A 299 -0.14 3.06 -5.96
C ASN A 299 0.61 2.11 -4.99
N MET A 300 1.94 2.19 -4.94
CA MET A 300 2.77 1.37 -4.06
C MET A 300 3.42 2.21 -2.95
N THR A 301 3.51 1.65 -1.75
CA THR A 301 4.22 2.28 -0.61
C THR A 301 5.62 1.70 -0.38
N LYS A 302 5.85 0.47 -0.86
CA LYS A 302 7.10 -0.29 -0.71
C LYS A 302 7.36 -1.07 -2.00
N GLY A 303 8.62 -1.17 -2.41
CA GLY A 303 9.01 -2.02 -3.54
C GLY A 303 8.68 -3.51 -3.30
N PRO A 304 8.39 -4.27 -4.36
CA PRO A 304 8.03 -5.68 -4.24
C PRO A 304 9.20 -6.53 -3.72
N SER A 305 8.93 -7.52 -2.86
CA SER A 305 9.96 -8.46 -2.40
C SER A 305 10.31 -9.53 -3.44
N GLY A 306 9.38 -9.83 -4.35
CA GLY A 306 9.59 -10.64 -5.55
C GLY A 306 9.33 -9.78 -6.78
N PHE A 307 8.18 -10.01 -7.42
CA PHE A 307 7.64 -9.17 -8.48
C PHE A 307 6.19 -8.77 -8.17
N GLN A 308 5.73 -7.69 -8.79
CA GLN A 308 4.34 -7.21 -8.70
C GLN A 308 3.80 -6.98 -10.11
N TYR A 309 2.62 -7.50 -10.42
CA TYR A 309 1.96 -7.24 -11.70
C TYR A 309 1.41 -5.81 -11.75
N LEU A 310 1.59 -5.17 -12.91
CA LEU A 310 1.10 -3.84 -13.23
C LEU A 310 0.17 -3.91 -14.45
N LYS A 311 -0.80 -2.99 -14.51
CA LYS A 311 -1.76 -2.80 -15.61
C LYS A 311 -1.96 -1.31 -15.86
#